data_AF-A0A7K6DVR3-F1
#
_entry.id   AF-A0A7K6DVR3-F1
#
_cell.length_a   1.000
_cell.length_b   1.000
_cell.length_c   1.000
_cell.angle_alpha   90.00
_cell.angle_beta   90.00
_cell.angle_gamma   90.00
#
_symmetry.space_group_name_H-M   'P 1'
#
loop_
_entity.id
_entity.type
_entity.pdbx_description
1 polymer ?
#
loop_
_entity_poly.entity_id
_entity_poly.type
_entity_poly.pdbx_seq_one_letter_code
_entity_poly.pdbx_strand_id
1 'polypeptide(L)'
;ARPSRIPVLSRLHGPEPSAEVQMTSSSKRQCVSNTSEPGFSMVPRFNFASNIPVDGVLKAANQWLPKSDKKAGPVSKKRATRRLLTRYQLEAVLKNKDQLVETLKQQLARAEGAQQELKKENERLAQEVGKIKKVHDTCIRILESTSMNPGKEFALCLHSVIFPLTLQMLTEKVLEELMLFFHTVAKEKEMLEAVMANWKSAQDEKLQALEKHSYIRAQIKEWTAILEALQKRLAM
;
A
#
# COMPACT_ATOMS: atom_id res chain seq x y z
N ALA A 1 50.70 28.57 39.32
CA ALA A 1 49.56 29.02 38.51
C ALA A 1 49.88 28.88 37.02
N ARG A 2 49.22 27.96 36.33
CA ARG A 2 49.21 27.84 34.86
C ARG A 2 47.80 27.42 34.46
N PRO A 3 47.09 28.20 33.62
CA PRO A 3 45.75 27.86 33.17
C PRO A 3 45.82 26.95 31.94
N SER A 4 45.17 25.79 32.01
CA SER A 4 45.00 24.87 30.88
C SER A 4 43.89 25.37 29.95
N ARG A 5 44.24 25.43 28.66
CA ARG A 5 43.42 25.91 27.55
C ARG A 5 42.45 24.82 27.09
N ILE A 6 41.16 25.12 27.07
CA ILE A 6 40.15 24.38 26.31
C ILE A 6 39.95 25.15 25.00
N PRO A 7 40.14 24.56 23.80
CA PRO A 7 39.76 25.21 22.55
C PRO A 7 38.25 25.12 22.35
N VAL A 8 37.58 26.26 22.31
CA VAL A 8 36.21 26.44 21.83
C VAL A 8 36.28 26.53 20.30
N LEU A 9 35.63 25.62 19.58
CA LEU A 9 35.57 25.65 18.12
C LEU A 9 34.44 26.61 17.68
N SER A 10 34.80 27.85 17.39
CA SER A 10 33.93 28.83 16.75
C SER A 10 33.71 28.48 15.26
N ARG A 11 32.45 28.38 14.84
CA ARG A 11 32.04 28.44 13.43
C ARG A 11 32.08 29.89 12.96
N LEU A 12 32.80 30.19 11.88
CA LEU A 12 32.50 31.33 11.01
C LEU A 12 32.97 31.07 9.57
N HIS A 13 32.04 31.38 8.64
CA HIS A 13 32.21 31.84 7.25
C HIS A 13 32.78 30.92 6.14
N GLY A 14 31.96 30.71 5.10
CA GLY A 14 32.41 30.49 3.72
C GLY A 14 32.82 31.80 3.03
N PRO A 15 33.40 31.76 1.82
CA PRO A 15 32.59 32.07 0.63
C PRO A 15 32.99 31.40 -0.73
N GLU A 16 31.97 31.21 -1.58
CA GLU A 16 31.90 31.42 -3.05
C GLU A 16 32.68 30.60 -4.13
N PRO A 17 32.20 30.62 -5.43
CA PRO A 17 32.30 29.53 -6.42
C PRO A 17 33.15 29.83 -7.69
N SER A 18 33.49 28.80 -8.48
CA SER A 18 33.79 28.87 -9.94
C SER A 18 34.08 27.49 -10.54
N ALA A 19 33.35 27.07 -11.59
CA ALA A 19 33.74 27.01 -13.02
C ALA A 19 34.62 25.79 -13.38
N GLU A 20 34.05 24.76 -14.01
CA GLU A 20 34.04 24.49 -15.47
C GLU A 20 35.22 23.62 -15.96
N VAL A 21 34.91 22.36 -16.35
CA VAL A 21 35.50 21.71 -17.53
C VAL A 21 34.42 20.85 -18.20
N GLN A 22 34.15 21.16 -19.46
CA GLN A 22 33.27 20.44 -20.40
C GLN A 22 34.03 19.31 -21.12
N MET A 23 33.31 18.25 -21.51
CA MET A 23 33.47 17.46 -22.74
C MET A 23 32.15 16.69 -22.97
N THR A 24 31.25 17.25 -23.79
CA THR A 24 30.93 16.81 -25.17
C THR A 24 30.11 15.51 -25.29
N SER A 25 28.80 15.66 -25.54
CA SER A 25 28.15 14.97 -26.67
C SER A 25 26.81 15.64 -26.98
N SER A 26 26.70 16.15 -28.21
CA SER A 26 25.52 16.80 -28.77
C SER A 26 24.50 15.79 -29.27
N SER A 27 23.19 16.07 -29.13
CA SER A 27 22.23 15.69 -30.17
C SER A 27 21.05 16.66 -30.20
N LYS A 28 20.76 17.10 -31.42
CA LYS A 28 19.97 18.25 -31.82
C LYS A 28 18.54 17.81 -32.11
N ARG A 29 17.53 18.51 -31.56
CA ARG A 29 16.30 18.96 -32.26
C ARG A 29 15.33 19.72 -31.33
N GLN A 30 15.35 21.05 -31.49
CA GLN A 30 14.21 21.94 -31.74
C GLN A 30 12.98 21.83 -30.82
N CYS A 31 12.82 22.81 -29.93
CA CYS A 31 11.59 23.17 -29.23
C CYS A 31 11.11 24.55 -29.72
N VAL A 32 9.80 24.65 -30.01
CA VAL A 32 8.86 25.80 -30.09
C VAL A 32 7.67 25.21 -30.90
N SER A 33 6.40 25.12 -30.48
CA SER A 33 5.58 25.91 -29.53
C SER A 33 4.21 25.24 -29.28
N ASN A 34 3.55 25.70 -28.21
CA ASN A 34 2.10 25.84 -27.97
C ASN A 34 1.25 24.64 -27.46
N THR A 35 0.93 24.72 -26.17
CA THR A 35 -0.39 24.68 -25.52
C THR A 35 -1.53 23.88 -26.20
N SER A 36 -1.94 22.76 -25.59
CA SER A 36 -3.37 22.39 -25.40
C SER A 36 -3.55 21.23 -24.41
N GLU A 37 -4.51 21.44 -23.51
CA GLU A 37 -5.21 20.56 -22.55
C GLU A 37 -5.10 19.01 -22.69
N PRO A 38 -4.96 18.26 -21.58
CA PRO A 38 -5.12 16.79 -21.58
C PRO A 38 -6.60 16.38 -21.60
N GLY A 39 -7.08 15.94 -22.76
CA GLY A 39 -8.38 15.28 -22.90
C GLY A 39 -8.37 13.86 -22.31
N PHE A 40 -9.37 13.57 -21.47
CA PHE A 40 -9.62 12.26 -20.86
C PHE A 40 -9.76 11.15 -21.91
N SER A 41 -8.97 10.08 -21.76
CA SER A 41 -9.00 8.88 -22.60
C SER A 41 -10.19 7.97 -22.24
N MET A 42 -11.24 8.10 -23.05
CA MET A 42 -12.14 7.07 -23.61
C MET A 42 -12.38 5.76 -22.82
N VAL A 43 -13.59 5.63 -22.26
CA VAL A 43 -14.20 4.36 -21.80
C VAL A 43 -14.68 3.54 -23.02
N PRO A 44 -14.48 2.21 -23.09
CA PRO A 44 -15.05 1.39 -24.17
C PRO A 44 -16.58 1.32 -24.05
N ARG A 45 -17.30 1.93 -25.01
CA ARG A 45 -18.75 1.79 -25.14
C ARG A 45 -19.11 0.39 -25.66
N PHE A 46 -19.81 -0.40 -24.84
CA PHE A 46 -20.49 -1.61 -25.28
C PHE A 46 -21.79 -1.24 -26.02
N ASN A 47 -21.87 -1.56 -27.31
CA ASN A 47 -23.10 -1.42 -28.08
C ASN A 47 -23.93 -2.71 -27.94
N PHE A 48 -25.09 -2.63 -27.29
CA PHE A 48 -26.13 -3.65 -27.41
C PHE A 48 -26.95 -3.35 -28.67
N ALA A 49 -26.80 -4.18 -29.71
CA ALA A 49 -27.64 -4.10 -30.89
C ALA A 49 -29.04 -4.66 -30.57
N SER A 50 -30.01 -3.78 -30.37
CA SER A 50 -31.43 -4.09 -30.39
C SER A 50 -31.96 -3.95 -31.82
N ASN A 51 -32.26 -5.06 -32.48
CA ASN A 51 -33.08 -5.04 -33.67
C ASN A 51 -34.55 -5.02 -33.23
N ILE A 52 -35.16 -3.84 -33.25
CA ILE A 52 -36.63 -3.68 -33.21
C ILE A 52 -37.01 -2.82 -34.41
N PRO A 53 -37.79 -3.33 -35.37
CA PRO A 53 -38.50 -2.48 -36.32
C PRO A 53 -39.78 -1.96 -35.65
N VAL A 54 -39.87 -0.65 -35.48
CA VAL A 54 -41.13 0.06 -35.21
C VAL A 54 -41.49 0.76 -36.52
N ASP A 55 -42.47 0.25 -37.25
CA ASP A 55 -43.79 0.89 -37.37
C ASP A 55 -44.67 0.08 -38.34
N GLY A 56 -45.93 -0.15 -37.96
CA GLY A 56 -46.82 -1.06 -38.69
C GLY A 56 -48.04 -1.44 -37.88
N VAL A 57 -48.92 -0.47 -37.68
CA VAL A 57 -50.26 -0.60 -37.10
C VAL A 57 -51.01 -1.79 -37.71
N LEU A 58 -51.21 -2.86 -36.94
CA LEU A 58 -52.09 -3.98 -37.32
C LEU A 58 -53.43 -3.85 -36.62
N LYS A 59 -54.41 -3.36 -37.40
CA LYS A 59 -55.83 -3.38 -37.07
C LYS A 59 -56.40 -4.74 -37.50
N ALA A 60 -57.08 -5.42 -36.57
CA ALA A 60 -57.70 -6.71 -36.81
C ALA A 60 -58.81 -6.63 -37.87
N ALA A 61 -58.73 -7.50 -38.87
CA ALA A 61 -59.87 -7.92 -39.68
C ALA A 61 -59.58 -9.33 -40.22
N ASN A 62 -60.15 -10.32 -39.54
CA ASN A 62 -60.31 -11.67 -40.07
C ASN A 62 -61.09 -11.54 -41.38
N GLN A 63 -60.64 -12.15 -42.48
CA GLN A 63 -61.51 -12.71 -43.52
C GLN A 63 -60.75 -13.31 -44.75
N TRP A 64 -60.98 -14.62 -44.95
CA TRP A 64 -60.96 -15.42 -46.20
C TRP A 64 -59.64 -15.80 -46.92
N LEU A 65 -59.47 -17.12 -46.99
CA LEU A 65 -58.70 -17.93 -47.96
C LEU A 65 -59.05 -17.56 -49.43
N PRO A 66 -58.17 -17.79 -50.43
CA PRO A 66 -58.16 -19.11 -51.08
C PRO A 66 -56.80 -19.63 -51.61
N LYS A 67 -56.84 -20.91 -52.02
CA LYS A 67 -55.80 -21.89 -52.38
C LYS A 67 -55.14 -21.69 -53.77
N SER A 68 -53.90 -22.15 -53.94
CA SER A 68 -53.37 -23.01 -55.04
C SER A 68 -51.84 -23.14 -54.88
N ASP A 69 -51.24 -24.30 -54.61
CA ASP A 69 -50.95 -25.52 -55.40
C ASP A 69 -49.50 -25.60 -55.96
N LYS A 70 -48.78 -26.64 -55.50
CA LYS A 70 -47.66 -27.40 -56.15
C LYS A 70 -46.26 -26.75 -56.30
N LYS A 71 -45.24 -27.30 -55.62
CA LYS A 71 -44.27 -28.32 -56.13
C LYS A 71 -43.16 -28.63 -55.10
N ALA A 72 -42.62 -29.85 -55.13
CA ALA A 72 -41.85 -30.51 -54.06
C ALA A 72 -40.31 -30.40 -54.16
N GLY A 73 -39.66 -30.36 -52.98
CA GLY A 73 -38.36 -30.98 -52.63
C GLY A 73 -37.06 -30.13 -52.70
N PRO A 74 -35.98 -30.42 -51.91
CA PRO A 74 -35.88 -31.18 -50.67
C PRO A 74 -35.20 -30.41 -49.50
N VAL A 75 -35.48 -30.85 -48.27
CA VAL A 75 -34.89 -30.38 -47.00
C VAL A 75 -33.42 -30.80 -46.90
N SER A 76 -32.51 -29.82 -46.92
CA SER A 76 -31.10 -29.99 -46.55
C SER A 76 -30.94 -29.98 -45.03
N LYS A 77 -31.09 -31.15 -44.39
CA LYS A 77 -30.64 -31.37 -43.02
C LYS A 77 -29.10 -31.34 -43.01
N LYS A 78 -28.50 -30.17 -42.75
CA LYS A 78 -27.07 -30.07 -42.36
C LYS A 78 -26.89 -30.75 -41.01
N ARG A 79 -26.61 -32.06 -41.06
CA ARG A 79 -26.10 -32.85 -39.95
C ARG A 79 -24.77 -32.22 -39.54
N ALA A 80 -24.74 -31.54 -38.39
CA ALA A 80 -23.49 -31.12 -37.76
C ALA A 80 -22.63 -32.38 -37.58
N THR A 81 -21.54 -32.46 -38.34
CA THR A 81 -20.52 -33.48 -38.20
C THR A 81 -19.91 -33.32 -36.80
N ARG A 82 -20.45 -34.02 -35.80
CA ARG A 82 -19.72 -34.30 -34.56
C ARG A 82 -18.46 -35.05 -35.00
N ARG A 83 -17.36 -34.34 -35.20
CA ARG A 83 -16.04 -34.95 -35.28
C ARG A 83 -15.90 -35.79 -34.02
N LEU A 84 -15.72 -37.10 -34.19
CA LEU A 84 -15.37 -38.00 -33.10
C LEU A 84 -13.97 -37.59 -32.65
N LEU A 85 -13.90 -36.74 -31.62
CA LEU A 85 -12.65 -36.46 -30.92
C LEU A 85 -12.10 -37.78 -30.40
N THR A 86 -10.80 -38.01 -30.57
CA THR A 86 -10.14 -39.16 -29.93
C THR A 86 -10.24 -39.01 -28.41
N ARG A 87 -10.21 -40.14 -27.68
CA ARG A 87 -10.31 -40.14 -26.20
C ARG A 87 -9.35 -39.14 -25.56
N TYR A 88 -8.11 -39.08 -26.04
CA TYR A 88 -7.09 -38.12 -25.59
C TYR A 88 -7.45 -36.64 -25.84
N GLN A 89 -8.09 -36.31 -26.97
CA GLN A 89 -8.55 -34.94 -27.23
C GLN A 89 -9.71 -34.56 -26.31
N LEU A 90 -10.59 -35.51 -26.00
CA LEU A 90 -11.68 -35.28 -25.05
C LEU A 90 -11.15 -35.06 -23.63
N GLU A 91 -10.18 -35.86 -23.18
CA GLU A 91 -9.51 -35.70 -21.89
C GLU A 91 -8.76 -34.36 -21.77
N ALA A 92 -8.08 -33.92 -22.84
CA ALA A 92 -7.42 -32.61 -22.86
C ALA A 92 -8.43 -31.46 -22.78
N VAL A 93 -9.55 -31.55 -23.49
CA VAL A 93 -10.63 -30.55 -23.41
C VAL A 93 -11.28 -30.54 -22.03
N LEU A 94 -11.45 -31.71 -21.40
CA LEU A 94 -12.01 -31.82 -20.06
C LEU A 94 -11.08 -31.16 -19.03
N LYS A 95 -9.78 -31.47 -19.06
CA LYS A 95 -8.77 -30.81 -18.22
C LYS A 95 -8.74 -29.30 -18.41
N ASN A 96 -8.82 -28.81 -19.65
CA ASN A 96 -8.86 -27.38 -19.93
C ASN A 96 -10.13 -26.72 -19.38
N LYS A 97 -11.27 -27.41 -19.44
CA LYS A 97 -12.53 -26.94 -18.87
C LYS A 97 -12.50 -26.93 -17.35
N ASP A 98 -11.95 -27.97 -16.74
CA ASP A 98 -11.79 -28.05 -15.28
C ASP A 98 -10.87 -26.93 -14.79
N GLN A 99 -9.75 -26.68 -15.48
CA GLN A 99 -8.85 -25.58 -15.16
C GLN A 99 -9.53 -24.20 -15.31
N LEU A 100 -10.37 -24.02 -16.33
CA LEU A 100 -11.15 -22.81 -16.51
C LEU A 100 -12.16 -22.62 -15.37
N VAL A 101 -12.85 -23.69 -14.97
CA VAL A 101 -13.80 -23.67 -13.84
C VAL A 101 -13.10 -23.28 -12.54
N GLU A 102 -11.93 -23.85 -12.25
CA GLU A 102 -11.17 -23.48 -11.05
C GLU A 102 -10.69 -22.03 -11.09
N THR A 103 -10.27 -21.55 -12.26
CA THR A 103 -9.89 -20.14 -12.44
C THR A 103 -11.07 -19.19 -12.22
N LEU A 104 -12.24 -19.53 -12.76
CA LEU A 104 -13.46 -18.75 -12.59
C LEU A 104 -13.96 -18.77 -11.15
N LYS A 105 -13.89 -19.92 -10.46
CA LYS A 105 -14.21 -19.99 -9.02
C LYS A 105 -13.32 -19.07 -8.20
N GLN A 106 -12.02 -19.05 -8.50
CA GLN A 106 -11.09 -18.18 -7.77
C GLN A 106 -11.34 -16.69 -8.08
N GLN A 107 -11.69 -16.35 -9.32
CA GLN A 107 -12.08 -14.98 -9.67
C GLN A 107 -13.39 -14.57 -8.98
N LEU A 108 -14.38 -15.46 -8.91
CA LEU A 108 -15.63 -15.22 -8.22
C LEU A 108 -15.41 -14.96 -6.73
N ALA A 109 -14.63 -15.80 -6.04
CA ALA A 109 -14.30 -15.62 -4.63
C ALA A 109 -13.59 -14.28 -4.36
N ARG A 110 -12.68 -13.86 -5.25
CA ARG A 110 -12.03 -12.53 -5.15
C ARG A 110 -13.02 -11.39 -5.36
N ALA A 111 -13.92 -11.52 -6.34
CA ALA A 111 -14.94 -10.52 -6.63
C ALA A 111 -15.93 -10.38 -5.46
N GLU A 112 -16.36 -11.49 -4.86
CA GLU A 112 -17.21 -11.50 -3.67
C GLU A 112 -16.53 -10.83 -2.47
N GLY A 113 -15.24 -11.10 -2.24
CA GLY A 113 -14.46 -10.42 -1.21
C GLY A 113 -14.37 -8.90 -1.46
N ALA A 114 -14.06 -8.49 -2.69
CA ALA A 114 -14.02 -7.08 -3.07
C ALA A 114 -15.40 -6.41 -2.90
N GLN A 115 -16.48 -7.11 -3.25
CA GLN A 115 -17.84 -6.63 -3.06
C GLN A 115 -18.19 -6.42 -1.57
N GLN A 116 -17.73 -7.31 -0.69
CA GLN A 116 -17.95 -7.18 0.74
C GLN A 116 -17.23 -5.95 1.33
N GLU A 117 -15.99 -5.70 0.91
CA GLU A 117 -15.24 -4.50 1.33
C GLU A 117 -15.88 -3.21 0.81
N LEU A 118 -16.30 -3.19 -0.46
CA LEU A 118 -17.06 -2.05 -1.02
C LEU A 118 -18.39 -1.82 -0.28
N LYS A 119 -19.03 -2.88 0.21
CA LYS A 119 -20.27 -2.75 0.99
C LYS A 119 -20.01 -2.10 2.36
N LYS A 120 -18.95 -2.53 3.07
CA LYS A 120 -18.53 -1.90 4.34
C LYS A 120 -18.15 -0.45 4.15
N GLU A 121 -17.40 -0.15 3.08
CA GLU A 121 -17.03 1.21 2.68
C GLU A 121 -18.27 2.08 2.47
N ASN A 122 -19.24 1.58 1.69
CA ASN A 122 -20.47 2.31 1.40
C ASN A 122 -21.31 2.55 2.67
N GLU A 123 -21.36 1.60 3.59
CA GLU A 123 -22.02 1.79 4.89
C GLU A 123 -21.32 2.87 5.74
N ARG A 124 -19.98 2.88 5.77
CA ARG A 124 -19.21 3.94 6.44
C ARG A 124 -19.48 5.31 5.81
N LEU A 125 -19.47 5.41 4.47
CA LEU A 125 -19.77 6.65 3.76
C LEU A 125 -21.20 7.11 4.03
N ALA A 126 -22.17 6.20 4.07
CA ALA A 126 -23.56 6.52 4.40
C ALA A 126 -23.70 7.09 5.83
N GLN A 127 -22.97 6.55 6.79
CA GLN A 127 -22.91 7.11 8.15
C GLN A 127 -22.33 8.53 8.16
N GLU A 128 -21.25 8.76 7.42
CA GLU A 128 -20.60 10.07 7.34
C GLU A 128 -21.50 11.12 6.67
N VAL A 129 -22.16 10.76 5.57
CA VAL A 129 -23.19 11.59 4.93
C VAL A 129 -24.30 11.94 5.93
N GLY A 130 -24.70 10.99 6.78
CA GLY A 130 -25.66 11.23 7.85
C GLY A 130 -25.19 12.26 8.89
N LYS A 131 -23.91 12.24 9.29
CA LYS A 131 -23.34 13.24 10.19
C LYS A 131 -23.29 14.62 9.54
N ILE A 132 -22.81 14.70 8.30
CA ILE A 132 -22.75 15.95 7.52
C ILE A 132 -24.15 16.55 7.38
N LYS A 133 -25.16 15.72 7.09
CA LYS A 133 -26.55 16.16 6.99
C LYS A 133 -27.07 16.75 8.32
N LYS A 134 -26.76 16.12 9.46
CA LYS A 134 -27.13 16.67 10.77
C LYS A 134 -26.48 18.03 11.03
N VAL A 135 -25.22 18.21 10.65
CA VAL A 135 -24.53 19.50 10.75
C VAL A 135 -25.22 20.52 9.84
N HIS A 136 -25.46 20.18 8.58
CA HIS A 136 -26.17 21.04 7.63
C HIS A 136 -27.55 21.48 8.17
N ASP A 137 -28.38 20.53 8.63
CA ASP A 137 -29.72 20.82 9.14
C ASP A 137 -29.66 21.69 10.40
N THR A 138 -28.62 21.53 11.23
CA THR A 138 -28.39 22.37 12.40
C THR A 138 -28.00 23.79 11.99
N CYS A 139 -27.12 23.94 10.99
CA CYS A 139 -26.74 25.25 10.45
C CYS A 139 -27.95 25.98 9.85
N ILE A 140 -28.75 25.29 9.04
CA ILE A 140 -29.97 25.84 8.44
C ILE A 140 -30.95 26.28 9.54
N ARG A 141 -31.19 25.44 10.55
CA ARG A 141 -32.09 25.79 11.67
C ARG A 141 -31.63 27.04 12.42
N ILE A 142 -30.32 27.16 12.67
CA ILE A 142 -29.76 28.35 13.32
C ILE A 142 -30.05 29.58 12.45
N LEU A 143 -29.67 29.53 11.16
CA LEU A 143 -29.87 30.62 10.21
C LEU A 143 -31.34 31.04 10.04
N GLU A 144 -32.27 30.08 10.03
CA GLU A 144 -33.71 30.33 9.95
C GLU A 144 -34.27 30.92 11.24
N SER A 145 -33.75 30.51 12.41
CA SER A 145 -34.17 31.02 13.72
C SER A 145 -33.63 32.43 14.02
N THR A 146 -32.51 32.81 13.39
CA THR A 146 -31.90 34.13 13.53
C THR A 146 -32.20 34.96 12.29
N SER A 147 -33.35 35.64 12.28
CA SER A 147 -33.52 36.78 11.38
C SER A 147 -32.56 37.89 11.83
N MET A 148 -31.34 37.95 11.29
CA MET A 148 -30.46 39.12 11.12
C MET A 148 -28.96 38.75 11.17
N ASN A 149 -28.27 39.09 10.08
CA ASN A 149 -26.82 39.27 9.90
C ASN A 149 -25.89 38.02 9.82
N PRO A 150 -25.52 37.56 8.61
CA PRO A 150 -24.82 36.29 8.36
C PRO A 150 -23.38 36.22 8.93
N GLY A 151 -22.76 37.36 9.25
CA GLY A 151 -21.39 37.40 9.77
C GLY A 151 -21.24 36.90 11.22
N LYS A 152 -22.27 37.05 12.05
CA LYS A 152 -22.25 36.54 13.44
C LYS A 152 -22.60 35.06 13.52
N GLU A 153 -23.45 34.58 12.63
CA GLU A 153 -23.87 33.17 12.58
C GLU A 153 -22.76 32.24 12.07
N PHE A 154 -21.95 32.68 11.11
CA PHE A 154 -20.77 31.92 10.69
C PHE A 154 -19.80 31.72 11.86
N ALA A 155 -19.56 32.77 12.67
CA ALA A 155 -18.74 32.67 13.87
C ALA A 155 -19.36 31.74 14.93
N LEU A 156 -20.69 31.80 15.12
CA LEU A 156 -21.41 30.91 16.04
C LEU A 156 -21.35 29.44 15.59
N CYS A 157 -21.54 29.12 14.31
CA CYS A 157 -21.41 27.78 13.77
C CYS A 157 -19.96 27.26 13.85
N LEU A 158 -18.99 28.10 13.49
CA LEU A 158 -17.58 27.76 13.60
C LEU A 158 -17.22 27.41 15.05
N HIS A 159 -17.70 28.19 16.01
CA HIS A 159 -17.39 28.03 17.43
C HIS A 159 -18.21 26.94 18.13
N SER A 160 -19.47 26.70 17.74
CA SER A 160 -20.36 25.76 18.42
C SER A 160 -20.26 24.32 17.90
N VAL A 161 -19.90 24.12 16.63
CA VAL A 161 -19.94 22.79 16.00
C VAL A 161 -18.62 22.41 15.34
N ILE A 162 -18.05 23.29 14.52
CA ILE A 162 -16.85 22.95 13.74
C ILE A 162 -15.60 22.90 14.63
N PHE A 163 -15.40 23.90 15.50
CA PHE A 163 -14.24 23.97 16.39
C PHE A 163 -14.19 22.84 17.42
N PRO A 164 -15.29 22.46 18.10
CA PRO A 164 -15.27 21.29 18.99
C PRO A 164 -14.95 19.99 18.26
N LEU A 165 -15.47 19.81 17.04
CA LEU A 165 -15.21 18.60 16.24
C LEU A 165 -13.74 18.55 15.78
N THR A 166 -13.19 19.66 15.27
CA THR A 166 -11.78 19.70 14.85
C THR A 166 -10.83 19.58 16.04
N LEU A 167 -11.18 20.16 17.19
CA LEU A 167 -10.43 20.00 18.44
C LEU A 167 -10.46 18.56 18.93
N GLN A 168 -11.61 17.88 18.87
CA GLN A 168 -11.72 16.47 19.24
C GLN A 168 -10.84 15.60 18.34
N MET A 169 -10.93 15.77 17.00
CA MET A 169 -10.10 15.02 16.06
C MET A 169 -8.59 15.28 16.27
N LEU A 170 -8.21 16.53 16.53
CA LEU A 170 -6.82 16.86 16.83
C LEU A 170 -6.36 16.20 18.13
N THR A 171 -7.21 16.20 19.17
CA THR A 171 -6.91 15.58 20.46
C THR A 171 -6.75 14.07 20.33
N GLU A 172 -7.64 13.42 19.58
CA GLU A 172 -7.55 11.99 19.27
C GLU A 172 -6.24 11.66 18.56
N LYS A 173 -5.88 12.44 17.53
CA LYS A 173 -4.63 12.24 16.78
C LYS A 173 -3.38 12.43 17.66
N VAL A 174 -3.36 13.48 18.49
CA VAL A 174 -2.25 13.72 19.41
C VAL A 174 -2.12 12.58 20.43
N LEU A 175 -3.25 12.03 20.90
CA LEU A 175 -3.25 10.91 21.82
C LEU A 175 -2.73 9.61 21.16
N GLU A 176 -3.13 9.34 19.91
CA GLU A 176 -2.60 8.22 19.12
C GLU A 176 -1.10 8.34 18.88
N GLU A 177 -0.62 9.51 18.46
CA GLU A 177 0.81 9.77 18.24
C GLU A 177 1.61 9.61 19.54
N LEU A 178 1.07 10.11 20.66
CA LEU A 178 1.71 9.99 21.97
C LEU A 178 1.77 8.53 22.44
N MET A 179 0.71 7.75 22.24
CA MET A 179 0.72 6.32 22.53
C MET A 179 1.74 5.56 21.67
N LEU A 180 1.83 5.87 20.39
CA LEU A 180 2.80 5.27 19.48
C LEU A 180 4.24 5.61 19.92
N PHE A 181 4.47 6.86 20.32
CA PHE A 181 5.74 7.30 20.88
C PHE A 181 6.11 6.51 22.14
N PHE A 182 5.20 6.39 23.11
CA PHE A 182 5.46 5.61 24.33
C PHE A 182 5.77 4.14 24.03
N HIS A 183 5.04 3.52 23.10
CA HIS A 183 5.32 2.15 22.69
C HIS A 183 6.71 2.01 22.06
N THR A 184 7.08 2.95 21.19
CA THR A 184 8.40 2.97 20.53
C THR A 184 9.53 3.13 21.54
N VAL A 185 9.40 4.09 22.48
CA VAL A 185 10.37 4.31 23.55
C VAL A 185 10.50 3.07 24.45
N ALA A 186 9.40 2.39 24.78
CA ALA A 186 9.44 1.16 25.56
C ALA A 186 10.23 0.06 24.84
N LYS A 187 10.02 -0.10 23.53
CA LYS A 187 10.73 -1.07 22.70
C LYS A 187 12.22 -0.74 22.56
N GLU A 188 12.56 0.52 22.34
CA GLU A 188 13.96 0.97 22.28
C GLU A 188 14.68 0.77 23.62
N LYS A 189 13.98 1.03 24.74
CA LYS A 189 14.49 0.75 26.08
C LYS A 189 14.78 -0.74 26.28
N GLU A 190 13.85 -1.61 25.92
CA GLU A 190 14.04 -3.08 26.01
C GLU A 190 15.24 -3.54 25.17
N MET A 191 15.36 -3.02 23.94
CA MET A 191 16.51 -3.31 23.08
C MET A 191 17.83 -2.84 23.69
N LEU A 192 17.85 -1.64 24.28
CA LEU A 192 19.03 -1.12 24.95
C LEU A 192 19.40 -1.97 26.17
N GLU A 193 18.42 -2.41 26.97
CA GLU A 193 18.64 -3.30 28.11
C GLU A 193 19.23 -4.65 27.68
N ALA A 194 18.73 -5.24 26.59
CA ALA A 194 19.27 -6.47 26.02
C ALA A 194 20.72 -6.30 25.54
N VAL A 195 21.02 -5.20 24.85
CA VAL A 195 22.38 -4.89 24.40
C VAL A 195 23.32 -4.67 25.59
N MET A 196 22.86 -3.98 26.64
CA MET A 196 23.63 -3.79 27.86
C MET A 196 23.91 -5.12 28.59
N ALA A 197 22.94 -6.04 28.63
CA ALA A 197 23.13 -7.37 29.22
C ALA A 197 24.18 -8.18 28.45
N ASN A 198 24.10 -8.19 27.12
CA ASN A 198 25.07 -8.85 26.26
C ASN A 198 26.48 -8.27 26.41
N TRP A 199 26.59 -6.94 26.49
CA TRP A 199 27.86 -6.27 26.73
C TRP A 199 28.50 -6.69 28.06
N LYS A 200 27.70 -6.76 29.13
CA LYS A 200 28.17 -7.23 30.44
C LYS A 200 28.67 -8.68 30.39
N SER A 201 27.92 -9.57 29.74
CA SER A 201 28.35 -10.97 29.54
C SER A 201 29.67 -11.06 28.80
N ALA A 202 29.82 -10.31 27.70
CA ALA A 202 31.07 -10.28 26.93
C ALA A 202 32.25 -9.71 27.74
N GLN A 203 31.98 -8.75 28.63
CA GLN A 203 32.99 -8.20 29.54
C GLN A 203 33.44 -9.25 30.57
N ASP A 204 32.51 -10.01 31.14
CA ASP A 204 32.80 -11.08 32.10
C ASP A 204 33.58 -12.22 31.45
N GLU A 205 33.21 -12.63 30.23
CA GLU A 205 33.96 -13.60 29.44
C GLU A 205 35.39 -13.15 29.15
N LYS A 206 35.58 -11.87 28.80
CA LYS A 206 36.90 -11.29 28.60
C LYS A 206 37.74 -11.33 29.88
N LEU A 207 37.15 -11.01 31.04
CA LEU A 207 37.84 -11.08 32.33
C LEU A 207 38.26 -12.53 32.65
N GLN A 208 37.36 -13.49 32.46
CA GLN A 208 37.65 -14.90 32.67
C GLN A 208 38.75 -15.41 31.73
N ALA A 209 38.75 -14.98 30.47
CA ALA A 209 39.80 -15.32 29.51
C ALA A 209 41.16 -14.75 29.94
N LEU A 210 41.18 -13.53 30.49
CA LEU A 210 42.41 -12.89 30.97
C LEU A 210 42.96 -13.61 32.21
N GLU A 211 42.10 -14.09 33.10
CA GLU A 211 42.48 -14.92 34.26
C GLU A 211 43.05 -16.28 33.83
N LYS A 212 42.40 -16.97 32.87
CA LYS A 212 42.95 -18.21 32.31
C LYS A 212 44.31 -17.98 31.66
N HIS A 213 44.47 -16.88 30.93
CA HIS A 213 45.76 -16.51 30.33
C HIS A 213 46.82 -16.23 31.39
N SER A 214 46.49 -15.54 32.49
CA SER A 214 47.45 -15.26 33.56
C SER A 214 47.89 -16.56 34.25
N TYR A 215 46.96 -17.49 34.49
CA TYR A 215 47.22 -18.81 35.04
C TYR A 215 48.18 -19.63 34.14
N ILE A 216 47.87 -19.76 32.84
CA ILE A 216 48.72 -20.48 31.89
C ILE A 216 50.12 -19.85 31.82
N ARG A 217 50.19 -18.51 31.85
CA ARG A 217 51.47 -17.79 31.84
C ARG A 217 52.30 -18.10 33.09
N ALA A 218 51.67 -18.21 34.26
CA ALA A 218 52.36 -18.59 35.49
C ALA A 218 52.90 -20.03 35.41
N GLN A 219 52.09 -20.96 34.91
CA GLN A 219 52.50 -22.34 34.66
C GLN A 219 53.71 -22.40 33.72
N ILE A 220 53.66 -21.72 32.56
CA ILE A 220 54.80 -21.68 31.62
C ILE A 220 56.07 -21.21 32.32
N LYS A 221 56.01 -20.14 33.12
CA LYS A 221 57.19 -19.64 33.85
C LYS A 221 57.75 -20.67 34.82
N GLU A 222 56.88 -21.40 35.52
CA GLU A 222 57.28 -22.49 36.42
C GLU A 222 58.00 -23.61 35.66
N TRP A 223 57.40 -24.11 34.56
CA TRP A 223 58.02 -25.13 33.71
C TRP A 223 59.35 -24.65 33.12
N THR A 224 59.43 -23.41 32.65
CA THR A 224 60.66 -22.80 32.15
C THR A 224 61.74 -22.75 33.23
N ALA A 225 61.41 -22.34 34.46
CA ALA A 225 62.36 -22.31 35.57
C ALA A 225 62.88 -23.71 35.93
N ILE A 226 62.01 -24.73 35.93
CA ILE A 226 62.41 -26.13 36.15
C ILE A 226 63.37 -26.59 35.06
N LEU A 227 63.04 -26.34 33.78
CA LEU A 227 63.88 -26.70 32.64
C LEU A 227 65.26 -26.02 32.70
N GLU A 228 65.31 -24.72 33.01
CA GLU A 228 66.57 -24.00 33.19
C GLU A 228 67.42 -24.57 34.33
N ALA A 229 66.79 -24.94 35.46
CA ALA A 229 67.49 -25.55 36.58
C ALA A 229 68.06 -26.93 36.23
N LEU A 230 67.32 -27.76 35.50
CA LEU A 230 67.79 -29.05 35.01
C LEU A 230 68.94 -28.88 34.01
N GLN A 231 68.82 -27.93 33.08
CA GLN A 231 69.88 -27.66 32.11
C GLN A 231 71.18 -27.20 32.79
N LYS A 232 71.10 -26.35 33.82
CA LYS A 232 72.27 -25.94 34.61
C LYS A 232 72.94 -27.12 35.33
N ARG A 233 72.16 -28.09 35.83
CA ARG A 233 72.70 -29.32 36.43
C ARG A 233 73.39 -30.22 35.42
N LEU A 234 72.93 -30.25 34.16
CA LEU A 234 73.52 -31.07 33.11
C LEU A 234 74.77 -30.44 32.48
N ALA A 235 74.90 -29.12 32.57
CA ALA A 235 76.04 -28.36 32.04
C ALA A 235 77.20 -28.22 33.06
N MET A 236 77.06 -28.75 34.27
CA MET A 236 78.14 -28.99 35.23
C MET A 236 78.60 -30.44 35.16
#